data_AF-A0A5J4R141-F1
#
_entry.id   AF-A0A5J4R141-F1
#
_cell.length_a   1.000
_cell.length_b   1.000
_cell.length_c   1.000
_cell.angle_alpha   90.00
_cell.angle_beta   90.00
_cell.angle_gamma   90.00
#
_symmetry.space_group_name_H-M   'P 1'
#
loop_
_entity.id
_entity.type
_entity.pdbx_description
1 polymer ?
#
loop_
_entity_poly.entity_id
_entity_poly.type
_entity_poly.pdbx_seq_one_letter_code
_entity_poly.pdbx_strand_id
1 'polypeptide(L)' 'ALTEAQGLYFVYLQTGEEAYKKQEVTPGEENGERVRILSGIKPGDRIVTKGVYQVKLAANSSVMPEGHTHSH' A
#
# COMPACT_ATOMS: atom_id res chain seq x y z
N ALA A 1 0.75 -1.65 6.24
CA ALA A 1 0.76 -2.00 4.82
C ALA A 1 -0.67 -2.38 4.51
N LEU A 2 -1.22 -1.75 3.48
CA LEU A 2 -2.56 -2.05 3.00
C LEU A 2 -2.40 -2.95 1.78
N THR A 3 -3.01 -4.12 1.81
CA THR A 3 -2.97 -5.07 0.70
C THR A 3 -4.32 -5.06 0.01
N GLU A 4 -4.34 -4.79 -1.29
CA GLU A 4 -5.54 -4.93 -2.10
C GLU A 4 -5.51 -6.28 -2.83
N ALA A 5 -6.64 -6.98 -2.85
CA ALA A 5 -6.83 -8.20 -3.63
C ALA A 5 -8.27 -8.27 -4.13
N GLN A 6 -8.43 -8.19 -5.46
CA GLN A 6 -9.74 -8.26 -6.13
C GLN A 6 -10.72 -7.19 -5.63
N GLY A 7 -10.22 -5.99 -5.30
CA GLY A 7 -11.03 -4.89 -4.76
C GLY A 7 -11.31 -4.95 -3.26
N LEU A 8 -10.85 -6.00 -2.56
CA LEU A 8 -10.88 -6.09 -1.10
C LEU A 8 -9.57 -5.63 -0.50
N TYR A 9 -9.63 -4.92 0.62
CA TYR A 9 -8.46 -4.36 1.29
C TYR A 9 -8.23 -5.04 2.63
N PHE A 10 -6.96 -5.33 2.92
CA PHE A 10 -6.56 -6.08 4.10
C PHE A 10 -5.39 -5.41 4.79
N VAL A 11 -5.38 -5.53 6.12
CA VAL A 11 -4.24 -5.22 6.98
C VAL A 11 -3.86 -6.45 7.79
N TYR A 12 -2.63 -6.44 8.30
CA TYR A 12 -2.15 -7.46 9.23
C TYR A 12 -2.08 -6.86 10.63
N LEU A 13 -3.00 -7.29 11.50
CA LEU A 13 -2.98 -6.93 12.91
C LEU A 13 -2.01 -7.83 13.65
N GLN A 14 -1.15 -7.22 14.45
CA GLN A 14 -0.33 -7.95 15.39
C GLN A 14 -1.18 -8.31 16.62
N THR A 15 -1.48 -9.60 16.78
CA THR A 15 -2.29 -10.13 17.90
C THR A 15 -1.44 -10.74 19.01
N GLY A 16 -0.13 -10.85 18.80
CA GLY A 16 0.86 -11.33 19.77
C GLY A 16 2.27 -10.97 19.32
N GLU A 17 3.30 -11.44 20.02
CA GLU A 17 4.70 -11.15 19.66
C GLU A 17 5.06 -11.60 18.24
N GLU A 18 4.62 -12.80 17.85
CA GLU A 18 4.87 -13.39 16.53
C GLU A 18 3.57 -13.78 15.79
N ALA A 19 2.41 -13.37 16.32
CA ALA A 19 1.11 -13.72 15.77
C ALA A 19 0.50 -12.55 14.98
N TYR A 20 0.11 -12.83 13.73
CA TYR A 20 -0.51 -11.86 12.84
C TYR A 20 -1.85 -12.37 12.31
N LYS A 21 -2.84 -11.49 12.30
CA LYS A 21 -4.16 -11.76 11.74
C LYS A 21 -4.37 -10.91 10.50
N LYS A 22 -4.69 -11.57 9.37
CA LYS A 22 -5.21 -10.89 8.18
C LYS A 22 -6.63 -10.42 8.47
N GLN A 23 -6.86 -9.12 8.33
CA GLN A 23 -8.13 -8.48 8.65
C GLN A 23 -8.55 -7.64 7.47
N GLU A 24 -9.75 -7.91 6.97
CA GLU A 24 -10.38 -7.06 5.97
C GLU A 24 -10.72 -5.70 6.60
N VAL A 25 -10.50 -4.65 5.82
CA VAL A 25 -10.76 -3.26 6.20
C VAL A 25 -11.41 -2.51 5.06
N THR A 26 -12.16 -1.46 5.39
CA THR A 26 -12.66 -0.51 4.40
C THR A 26 -11.79 0.73 4.43
N PRO A 27 -10.95 1.00 3.41
CA PRO A 27 -10.26 2.28 3.30
C PRO A 27 -11.26 3.38 2.93
N GLY A 28 -11.00 4.59 3.40
CA GLY A 28 -11.68 5.81 3.01
C GLY A 28 -10.73 6.71 2.24
N GLU A 29 -10.80 8.00 2.53
CA GLU A 29 -9.95 9.01 1.88
C GLU A 29 -8.46 8.73 2.11
N GLU A 30 -7.67 8.85 1.04
CA GLU A 30 -6.22 8.86 1.10
C GLU A 30 -5.67 10.23 0.65
N ASN A 31 -4.57 10.67 1.25
CA ASN A 31 -3.94 11.97 0.93
C ASN A 31 -2.55 11.81 0.29
N GLY A 32 -2.28 10.65 -0.33
CA GLY A 32 -0.99 10.33 -0.97
C GLY A 32 0.10 9.84 -0.01
N GLU A 33 -0.01 10.14 1.29
CA GLU A 33 0.90 9.62 2.33
C GLU A 33 0.21 8.66 3.29
N ARG A 34 -1.09 8.87 3.55
CA ARG A 34 -1.87 8.13 4.53
C ARG A 34 -3.25 7.80 3.97
N VAL A 35 -3.75 6.64 4.36
CA VAL A 35 -5.11 6.18 4.07
C VAL A 35 -5.90 6.14 5.37
N ARG A 36 -7.10 6.72 5.37
CA ARG A 36 -8.05 6.58 6.48
C ARG A 36 -8.67 5.19 6.43
N ILE A 37 -8.78 4.50 7.56
CA ILE A 37 -9.56 3.27 7.66
C ILE A 37 -10.92 3.60 8.27
N LEU A 38 -12.00 3.28 7.55
CA LEU A 38 -13.38 3.54 7.96
C LEU A 38 -13.93 2.40 8.83
N SER A 39 -13.48 1.16 8.58
CA SER A 39 -13.95 -0.02 9.31
C SER A 39 -12.92 -1.16 9.30
N GLY A 40 -13.10 -2.13 10.21
CA GLY A 40 -12.31 -3.37 10.27
C GLY A 40 -11.20 -3.39 11.31
N ILE A 41 -10.91 -2.26 11.98
CA ILE A 41 -9.94 -2.15 13.08
C ILE A 41 -10.46 -1.19 14.16
N LYS A 42 -9.88 -1.25 15.36
CA LYS A 42 -10.22 -0.42 16.50
C LYS A 42 -9.05 0.48 16.91
N PRO A 43 -9.33 1.62 17.57
CA PRO A 43 -8.28 2.42 18.20
C PRO A 43 -7.43 1.56 19.15
N GLY A 44 -6.11 1.61 19.00
CA GLY A 44 -5.16 0.80 19.78
C GLY A 44 -4.68 -0.47 19.09
N ASP A 45 -5.31 -0.90 17.98
CA ASP A 45 -4.81 -2.03 17.20
C ASP A 45 -3.44 -1.72 16.58
N ARG A 46 -2.48 -2.62 16.78
CA ARG A 46 -1.14 -2.52 16.19
C ARG A 46 -1.16 -3.16 14.82
N ILE A 47 -0.93 -2.33 13.80
CA ILE A 47 -0.89 -2.77 12.41
C ILE A 47 0.55 -2.70 11.90
N VAL A 48 0.98 -3.74 11.20
CA VAL A 48 2.31 -3.77 10.61
C VAL A 48 2.35 -2.88 9.37
N THR A 49 3.13 -1.80 9.41
CA THR A 49 3.26 -0.83 8.31
C THR A 49 4.60 -0.83 7.59
N LYS A 50 5.68 -1.27 8.25
CA LYS A 50 7.01 -1.39 7.64
C LYS A 50 7.16 -2.76 6.97
N GLY A 51 7.36 -2.78 5.66
CA GLY A 51 7.66 -4.00 4.89
C GLY A 51 7.12 -4.06 3.46
N VAL A 52 6.27 -3.13 3.01
CA VAL A 52 5.66 -3.18 1.66
C VAL A 52 5.89 -1.86 0.91
N TYR A 53 7.14 -1.40 0.87
CA TYR A 53 7.55 -0.20 0.13
C TYR A 53 8.92 -0.35 -0.54
N GLN A 54 9.20 -1.52 -1.14
CA GLN A 54 10.40 -1.74 -1.96
C GLN A 54 10.11 -2.10 -3.43
N VAL A 55 8.93 -1.77 -3.99
CA VAL A 55 8.65 -2.07 -5.41
C VAL A 55 7.76 -1.03 -6.13
N LYS A 56 7.76 0.26 -5.75
CA LYS A 56 7.02 1.29 -6.52
C LYS A 56 7.86 2.51 -6.91
N LEU A 57 9.15 2.31 -7.17
CA LEU A 57 10.01 3.30 -7.85
C LEU A 57 10.73 2.72 -9.08
N ALA A 58 10.46 1.47 -9.46
CA ALA A 58 11.03 0.87 -10.68
C ALA A 58 10.11 0.95 -11.91
N ALA A 59 8.90 1.50 -11.78
CA ALA A 59 7.88 1.48 -12.85
C ALA A 59 7.43 2.87 -13.32
N ASN A 60 8.23 3.92 -13.08
CA ASN A 60 8.00 5.25 -13.66
C ASN A 60 9.24 5.85 -14.34
N SER A 61 10.15 5.02 -14.85
CA SER A 61 11.22 5.45 -15.77
C SER A 61 10.82 5.35 -17.25
N SER A 62 9.54 5.60 -17.55
CA SER A 62 9.08 5.78 -18.93
C SER A 62 8.29 7.08 -19.09
N VAL A 63 8.92 8.20 -18.75
CA VAL A 63 8.54 9.49 -19.33
C VAL A 63 9.82 10.16 -19.81
N MET A 64 9.90 10.24 -21.12
CA MET A 64 11.05 10.58 -21.95
C MET A 64 11.47 12.04 -21.77
N PRO A 65 12.78 12.37 -21.70
CA PRO A 65 13.28 13.63 -22.21
C PRO A 65 13.52 13.51 -23.71
N GLU A 66 13.12 14.55 -24.42
CA GLU A 66 13.19 14.72 -25.86
C GLU A 66 14.62 14.55 -26.41
N GLY A 67 14.71 13.87 -27.56
CA GLY A 67 15.85 14.02 -28.47
C GLY A 67 16.58 12.74 -28.79
N HIS A 68 16.13 12.02 -29.81
CA HIS A 68 17.01 11.41 -30.81
C HIS A 68 16.23 11.30 -32.13
N THR A 69 16.66 12.07 -33.12
CA THR A 69 16.19 11.96 -34.51
C THR A 69 16.73 10.68 -35.13
N HIS A 70 15.91 9.97 -35.90
CA HIS A 70 16.37 8.95 -36.83
C HIS A 70 16.06 9.45 -38.24
N SER A 71 17.11 9.75 -39.01
CA SER A 71 17.07 9.78 -40.47
C SER A 71 17.74 8.50 -40.98
N HIS A 72 17.13 7.90 -41.98
CA HIS A 72 17.60 6.72 -42.69
C HIS A 72 18.71 7.07 -43.69
#